data_AF-A0A0Q7Q325-F1
#
_entry.id   AF-A0A0Q7Q325-F1
#
_cell.length_a   1.000
_cell.length_b   1.000
_cell.length_c   1.000
_cell.angle_alpha   90.00
_cell.angle_beta   90.00
_cell.angle_gamma   90.00
#
_symmetry.space_group_name_H-M   'P 1'
#
loop_
_entity.id
_entity.type
_entity.pdbx_description
1 polymer ?
#
loop_
_entity_poly.entity_id
_entity_poly.type
_entity_poly.pdbx_seq_one_letter_code
_entity_poly.pdbx_strand_id
1 'polypeptide(L)'
;MNRIRTFACTAVLASLAACQGNAPSTPTASKPSASTQEPESALGRVVNKEIRKAREKLATENISIKNGVRFNGKGGVNIDTNDRDDNRPDAEITPKGDLLIEGKAVAINAQQRALLLEHRAQIIGIAESGMDIGVQGADLAAKAMGEAFKGIFSGKSEQEIEQSVEAEAAGIKQAAAKLCERLPGLLVSQQKLAATLPEFEPYATMTREDIDDCMKDSKDDTAQQAALQSEIRGEIRDAVRGTVRGAVRQDDKEAVADAEAEASAEAATTH
;
A
#
# COMPACT_ATOMS: atom_id res chain seq x y z
N MET A 1 10.48 51.04 30.38
CA MET A 1 10.70 50.77 31.81
C MET A 1 10.62 49.26 32.04
N ASN A 2 11.73 48.70 32.54
CA ASN A 2 12.03 47.29 32.86
C ASN A 2 10.91 46.58 33.67
N ARG A 3 10.76 45.25 33.63
CA ARG A 3 11.69 44.28 34.24
C ARG A 3 11.67 42.87 33.63
N ILE A 4 12.89 42.39 33.41
CA ILE A 4 13.34 41.04 33.05
C ILE A 4 13.28 40.14 34.30
N ARG A 5 12.84 38.89 34.15
CA ARG A 5 12.97 37.83 35.18
C ARG A 5 13.83 36.70 34.64
N THR A 6 15.08 36.72 35.07
CA THR A 6 16.09 35.67 35.04
C THR A 6 15.66 34.47 35.90
N PHE A 7 15.72 33.26 35.36
CA PHE A 7 15.82 32.03 36.15
C PHE A 7 17.07 31.26 35.73
N ALA A 8 17.84 30.90 36.75
CA ALA A 8 19.24 30.55 36.72
C ALA A 8 19.51 29.09 36.32
N CYS A 9 20.64 28.91 35.64
CA CYS A 9 21.33 27.65 35.41
C CYS A 9 21.75 26.99 36.73
N THR A 10 21.50 25.68 36.86
CA THR A 10 22.26 24.80 37.76
C THR A 10 22.84 23.66 36.95
N ALA A 11 24.14 23.76 36.70
CA ALA A 11 24.98 22.68 36.21
C ALA A 11 25.55 21.91 37.42
N VAL A 12 25.48 20.58 37.39
CA VAL A 12 26.26 19.70 38.28
C VAL A 12 26.94 18.65 37.41
N LEU A 13 28.26 18.56 37.58
CA LEU A 13 29.22 17.72 36.89
C LEU A 13 29.41 16.36 37.59
N ALA A 14 29.60 15.34 36.75
CA ALA A 14 30.53 14.21 36.84
C ALA A 14 30.46 13.19 38.01
N SER A 15 30.28 11.92 37.64
CA SER A 15 31.03 10.79 38.21
C SER A 15 31.17 9.69 37.16
N LEU A 16 32.42 9.39 36.80
CA LEU A 16 32.84 8.22 36.02
C LEU A 16 32.56 6.93 36.81
N ALA A 17 31.97 5.93 36.15
CA ALA A 17 32.13 4.54 36.54
C ALA A 17 32.48 3.73 35.28
N ALA A 18 33.76 3.40 35.17
CA ALA A 18 34.26 2.39 34.25
C ALA A 18 33.92 1.00 34.80
N CYS A 19 33.25 0.18 34.00
CA CYS A 19 33.33 -1.27 34.13
C CYS A 19 33.60 -1.85 32.75
N GLN A 20 34.88 -2.15 32.50
CA GLN A 20 35.30 -3.11 31.49
C GLN A 20 34.93 -4.51 32.00
N GLY A 21 34.17 -5.28 31.22
CA GLY A 21 33.99 -6.71 31.38
C GLY A 21 34.27 -7.38 30.04
N ASN A 22 35.34 -8.16 29.98
CA ASN A 22 35.84 -8.81 28.76
C ASN A 22 35.30 -10.25 28.66
N ALA A 23 34.68 -10.57 27.51
CA ALA A 23 34.40 -11.88 26.88
C ALA A 23 33.27 -12.79 27.48
N PRO A 24 32.63 -13.71 26.69
CA PRO A 24 32.95 -14.13 25.31
C PRO A 24 31.79 -14.04 24.29
N SER A 25 32.17 -14.21 23.02
CA SER A 25 31.40 -14.16 21.79
C SER A 25 30.27 -15.19 21.69
N THR A 26 29.07 -14.73 21.28
CA THR A 26 28.05 -15.56 20.62
C THR A 26 27.33 -14.72 19.54
N PRO A 27 26.91 -15.34 18.42
CA PRO A 27 26.72 -14.65 17.15
C PRO A 27 25.41 -13.86 17.07
N THR A 28 25.52 -12.69 16.45
CA THR A 28 24.52 -11.91 15.71
C THR A 28 23.09 -12.47 15.74
N ALA A 29 22.25 -11.93 16.62
CA ALA A 29 20.83 -11.83 16.36
C ALA A 29 20.61 -10.55 15.54
N SER A 30 20.50 -10.71 14.23
CA SER A 30 20.06 -9.65 13.33
C SER A 30 18.75 -9.08 13.83
N LYS A 31 18.78 -7.82 14.29
CA LYS A 31 17.57 -7.01 14.44
C LYS A 31 16.84 -7.03 13.09
N PRO A 32 15.51 -7.23 13.05
CA PRO A 32 14.75 -6.97 11.84
C PRO A 32 14.96 -5.50 11.50
N SER A 33 15.60 -5.25 10.35
CA SER A 33 15.61 -3.95 9.72
C SER A 33 14.18 -3.69 9.28
N ALA A 34 13.38 -3.11 10.17
CA ALA A 34 12.14 -2.46 9.78
C ALA A 34 12.56 -1.27 8.92
N SER A 35 12.59 -1.48 7.60
CA SER A 35 12.67 -0.42 6.61
C SER A 35 11.35 0.36 6.64
N THR A 36 11.14 1.11 7.72
CA THR A 36 10.28 2.29 7.66
C THR A 36 11.08 3.32 6.91
N GLN A 37 10.94 3.34 5.58
CA GLN A 37 11.44 4.45 4.78
C GLN A 37 10.70 5.71 5.23
N GLU A 38 11.36 6.52 6.06
CA GLU A 38 10.92 7.87 6.36
C GLU A 38 10.82 8.67 5.04
N PRO A 39 9.83 9.56 4.88
CA PRO A 39 9.64 10.26 3.62
C PRO A 39 10.78 11.26 3.41
N GLU A 40 11.66 10.99 2.44
CA GLU A 40 12.80 11.86 2.14
C GLU A 40 12.38 13.24 1.60
N SER A 41 11.15 13.36 1.06
CA SER A 41 10.63 14.61 0.49
C SER A 41 9.71 15.40 1.43
N ALA A 42 9.71 16.74 1.29
CA ALA A 42 8.82 17.62 2.05
C ALA A 42 7.32 17.34 1.78
N LEU A 43 6.97 16.92 0.56
CA LEU A 43 5.62 16.47 0.23
C LEU A 43 5.23 15.20 0.99
N GLY A 44 6.11 14.20 1.03
CA GLY A 44 5.83 12.94 1.71
C GLY A 44 5.57 13.12 3.22
N ARG A 45 6.25 14.08 3.86
CA ARG A 45 5.98 14.43 5.26
C ARG A 45 4.61 15.07 5.47
N VAL A 46 4.15 15.90 4.53
CA VAL A 46 2.82 16.52 4.59
C VAL A 46 1.73 15.47 4.41
N VAL A 47 1.85 14.59 3.43
CA VAL A 47 0.90 13.48 3.21
C VAL A 47 0.79 12.60 4.45
N ASN A 48 1.92 12.16 5.01
CA ASN A 48 1.91 11.33 6.22
C ASN A 48 1.32 12.03 7.45
N LYS A 49 1.54 13.34 7.58
CA LYS A 49 0.93 14.14 8.65
C LYS A 49 -0.58 14.16 8.54
N GLU A 50 -1.12 14.39 7.35
CA GLU A 50 -2.57 14.44 7.13
C GLU A 50 -3.21 13.05 7.28
N ILE A 51 -2.54 11.98 6.82
CA ILE A 51 -3.01 10.60 7.06
C ILE A 51 -3.04 10.27 8.55
N ARG A 52 -2.01 10.64 9.31
CA ARG A 52 -2.01 10.44 10.77
C ARG A 52 -3.15 11.21 11.45
N LYS A 53 -3.41 12.44 11.02
CA LYS A 53 -4.52 13.25 11.50
C LYS A 53 -5.87 12.62 11.13
N ALA A 54 -5.99 12.03 9.94
CA ALA A 54 -7.19 11.29 9.55
C ALA A 54 -7.41 10.05 10.42
N ARG A 55 -6.36 9.26 10.71
CA ARG A 55 -6.44 8.14 11.66
C ARG A 55 -6.86 8.58 13.06
N GLU A 56 -6.29 9.70 13.55
CA GLU A 56 -6.68 10.29 14.83
C GLU A 56 -8.16 10.68 14.85
N LYS A 57 -8.62 11.38 13.81
CA LYS A 57 -10.04 11.74 13.66
C LYS A 57 -10.95 10.52 13.60
N LEU A 58 -10.59 9.47 12.87
CA LEU A 58 -11.35 8.22 12.84
C LEU A 58 -11.44 7.55 14.21
N ALA A 59 -10.42 7.70 15.05
CA ALA A 59 -10.45 7.18 16.42
C ALA A 59 -11.29 8.04 17.37
N THR A 60 -11.27 9.37 17.22
CA THR A 60 -11.81 10.31 18.21
C THR A 60 -13.13 11.00 17.83
N GLU A 61 -13.46 11.08 16.55
CA GLU A 61 -14.68 11.74 16.05
C GLU A 61 -15.78 10.72 15.76
N ASN A 62 -17.02 11.19 15.61
CA ASN A 62 -18.12 10.32 15.22
C ASN A 62 -17.94 9.86 13.76
N ILE A 63 -18.37 8.63 13.46
CA ILE A 63 -18.33 8.08 12.10
C ILE A 63 -19.73 8.10 11.54
N SER A 64 -19.94 8.82 10.44
CA SER A 64 -21.21 8.79 9.71
C SER A 64 -21.41 7.42 9.07
N ILE A 65 -22.62 6.87 9.21
CA ILE A 65 -23.05 5.60 8.61
C ILE A 65 -24.12 5.79 7.54
N LYS A 66 -24.48 7.04 7.25
CA LYS A 66 -25.36 7.37 6.13
C LYS A 66 -24.68 7.01 4.81
N ASN A 67 -23.44 7.46 4.64
CA ASN A 67 -22.67 7.19 3.43
C ASN A 67 -22.07 5.79 3.53
N GLY A 68 -22.68 4.82 2.85
CA GLY A 68 -22.17 3.46 2.76
C GLY A 68 -20.92 3.38 1.88
N VAL A 69 -20.13 2.32 2.09
CA VAL A 69 -19.05 1.96 1.16
C VAL A 69 -19.67 1.18 0.01
N ARG A 70 -19.69 1.76 -1.20
CA ARG A 70 -20.13 1.07 -2.42
C ARG A 70 -18.92 0.70 -3.26
N PHE A 71 -18.84 -0.56 -3.66
CA PHE A 71 -17.85 -1.02 -4.62
C PHE A 71 -18.51 -1.03 -5.98
N ASN A 72 -17.96 -0.28 -6.94
CA ASN A 72 -18.39 -0.44 -8.32
C ASN A 72 -17.59 -1.60 -8.94
N GLY A 73 -18.20 -2.37 -9.84
CA GLY A 73 -17.54 -3.47 -10.58
C GLY A 73 -16.51 -3.00 -11.62
N LYS A 74 -15.77 -1.94 -11.31
CA LYS A 74 -14.61 -1.41 -12.06
C LYS A 74 -13.42 -1.19 -11.12
N GLY A 75 -13.39 -1.85 -9.96
CA GLY A 75 -12.33 -1.75 -8.95
C GLY A 75 -12.33 -0.44 -8.16
N GLY A 76 -13.39 0.38 -8.25
CA GLY A 76 -13.50 1.66 -7.57
C GLY A 76 -14.35 1.60 -6.31
N VAL A 77 -13.82 2.16 -5.21
CA VAL A 77 -14.60 2.41 -4.00
C VAL A 77 -15.26 3.78 -4.14
N ASN A 78 -16.59 3.83 -4.24
CA ASN A 78 -17.34 5.07 -4.13
C ASN A 78 -17.87 5.17 -2.70
N ILE A 79 -17.40 6.21 -2.00
CA ILE A 79 -18.12 6.72 -0.84
C ILE A 79 -19.10 7.71 -1.44
N ASP A 80 -20.35 7.30 -1.65
CA ASP A 80 -21.40 8.21 -2.13
C ASP A 80 -21.69 9.24 -1.03
N THR A 81 -20.98 10.36 -1.06
CA THR A 81 -21.18 11.47 -0.11
C THR A 81 -22.28 12.43 -0.55
N ASN A 82 -22.86 12.23 -1.74
CA ASN A 82 -23.82 13.14 -2.36
C ASN A 82 -24.90 12.38 -3.15
N ASP A 83 -25.36 11.24 -2.63
CA ASP A 83 -26.56 10.62 -3.18
C ASP A 83 -27.75 11.52 -2.84
N ARG A 84 -28.17 12.35 -3.81
CA ARG A 84 -29.27 13.31 -3.65
C ARG A 84 -30.62 12.61 -3.39
N ASP A 85 -30.67 11.31 -3.65
CA ASP A 85 -31.85 10.48 -3.45
C ASP A 85 -31.82 9.73 -2.11
N ASP A 86 -30.73 9.82 -1.34
CA ASP A 86 -30.63 9.26 0.01
C ASP A 86 -31.34 10.14 1.05
N ASN A 87 -32.64 9.88 1.20
CA ASN A 87 -33.52 10.54 2.16
C ASN A 87 -33.42 9.96 3.59
N ARG A 88 -32.43 9.10 3.88
CA ARG A 88 -32.24 8.61 5.25
C ARG A 88 -31.77 9.72 6.18
N PRO A 89 -32.21 9.72 7.45
CA PRO A 89 -31.69 10.64 8.44
C PRO A 89 -30.17 10.51 8.57
N ASP A 90 -29.51 11.59 8.97
CA ASP A 90 -28.09 11.54 9.28
C ASP A 90 -27.87 10.64 10.49
N ALA A 91 -27.01 9.64 10.36
CA ALA A 91 -26.69 8.74 11.44
C ALA A 91 -25.19 8.60 11.64
N GLU A 92 -24.79 8.49 12.90
CA GLU A 92 -23.41 8.43 13.32
C GLU A 92 -23.20 7.41 14.44
N ILE A 93 -22.02 6.80 14.46
CA ILE A 93 -21.55 5.99 15.58
C ILE A 93 -20.47 6.79 16.32
N THR A 94 -20.61 6.95 17.63
CA THR A 94 -19.62 7.65 18.46
C THR A 94 -18.41 6.76 18.76
N PRO A 95 -17.27 7.32 19.19
CA PRO A 95 -16.14 6.53 19.69
C PRO A 95 -16.48 5.63 20.89
N LYS A 96 -17.55 5.94 21.62
CA LYS A 96 -18.02 5.19 22.79
C LYS A 96 -19.03 4.09 22.43
N GLY A 97 -19.37 3.95 21.15
CA GLY A 97 -20.34 2.97 20.67
C GLY A 97 -21.80 3.38 20.87
N ASP A 98 -22.10 4.68 20.92
CA ASP A 98 -23.47 5.17 20.87
C ASP A 98 -23.91 5.36 19.41
N LEU A 99 -25.17 5.06 19.11
CA LEU A 99 -25.79 5.41 17.83
C LEU A 99 -26.50 6.75 17.97
N LEU A 100 -26.17 7.70 17.11
CA LEU A 100 -26.84 8.98 16.98
C LEU A 100 -27.63 9.00 15.67
N ILE A 101 -28.89 9.44 15.71
CA ILE A 101 -29.73 9.69 14.53
C ILE A 101 -30.22 11.14 14.63
N GLU A 102 -29.94 11.96 13.62
CA GLU A 102 -30.16 13.41 13.64
C GLU A 102 -29.54 14.06 14.89
N GLY A 103 -28.34 13.60 15.26
CA GLY A 103 -27.63 14.03 16.47
C GLY A 103 -28.24 13.58 17.81
N LYS A 104 -29.33 12.80 17.79
CA LYS A 104 -29.99 12.29 19.00
C LYS A 104 -29.55 10.87 19.31
N ALA A 105 -29.17 10.63 20.57
CA ALA A 105 -28.78 9.29 21.02
C ALA A 105 -29.97 8.33 21.02
N VAL A 106 -29.79 7.19 20.37
CA VAL A 106 -30.72 6.05 20.41
C VAL A 106 -30.49 5.28 21.71
N ALA A 107 -31.57 4.86 22.38
CA ALA A 107 -31.47 4.07 23.59
C ALA A 107 -30.95 2.66 23.26
N ILE A 108 -29.79 2.31 23.80
CA ILE A 108 -29.13 1.03 23.56
C ILE A 108 -28.72 0.35 24.86
N ASN A 109 -28.70 -0.98 24.86
CA ASN A 109 -28.15 -1.79 25.93
C ASN A 109 -26.64 -2.08 25.73
N ALA A 110 -26.03 -2.77 26.70
CA ALA A 110 -24.60 -3.10 26.66
C ALA A 110 -24.21 -3.99 25.47
N GLN A 111 -25.08 -4.92 25.08
CA GLN A 111 -24.83 -5.82 23.95
C GLN A 111 -24.86 -5.04 22.62
N GLN A 112 -25.85 -4.18 22.42
CA GLN A 112 -25.95 -3.32 21.24
C GLN A 112 -24.76 -2.35 21.15
N ARG A 113 -24.32 -1.78 22.28
CA ARG A 113 -23.09 -0.96 22.33
C ARG A 113 -21.86 -1.73 21.87
N ALA A 114 -21.71 -2.98 22.31
CA ALA A 114 -20.60 -3.82 21.89
C ALA A 114 -20.62 -4.10 20.37
N LEU A 115 -21.80 -4.35 19.80
CA LEU A 115 -21.97 -4.53 18.36
C LEU A 115 -21.67 -3.25 17.56
N LEU A 116 -22.05 -2.08 18.08
CA LEU A 116 -21.72 -0.78 17.45
C LEU A 116 -20.21 -0.54 17.45
N LEU A 117 -19.51 -0.90 18.53
CA LEU A 117 -18.05 -0.83 18.59
C LEU A 117 -17.38 -1.83 17.63
N GLU A 118 -17.89 -3.06 17.53
CA GLU A 118 -17.41 -4.06 16.57
C GLU A 118 -17.55 -3.54 15.14
N HIS A 119 -18.73 -3.04 14.78
CA HIS A 119 -19.00 -2.47 13.46
C HIS A 119 -18.13 -1.24 13.16
N ARG A 120 -17.99 -0.33 14.14
CA ARG A 120 -17.08 0.81 14.05
C ARG A 120 -15.64 0.38 13.75
N ALA A 121 -15.14 -0.65 14.42
CA ALA A 121 -13.79 -1.17 14.20
C ALA A 121 -13.63 -1.75 12.77
N GLN A 122 -14.67 -2.39 12.22
CA GLN A 122 -14.66 -2.85 10.82
C GLN A 122 -14.52 -1.66 9.85
N ILE A 123 -15.34 -0.61 10.03
CA ILE A 123 -15.28 0.62 9.22
C ILE A 123 -13.90 1.27 9.31
N ILE A 124 -13.37 1.46 10.53
CA ILE A 124 -12.05 2.09 10.74
C ILE A 124 -10.97 1.36 9.96
N GLY A 125 -10.90 0.03 10.06
CA GLY A 125 -9.83 -0.67 9.34
C GLY A 125 -10.03 -0.71 7.82
N ILE A 126 -11.25 -0.51 7.30
CA ILE A 126 -11.49 -0.35 5.85
C ILE A 126 -10.94 1.02 5.45
N ALA A 127 -11.27 2.06 6.21
CA ALA A 127 -10.76 3.40 5.98
C ALA A 127 -9.23 3.46 6.09
N GLU A 128 -8.62 2.76 7.05
CA GLU A 128 -7.16 2.65 7.18
C GLU A 128 -6.51 1.94 5.99
N SER A 129 -7.08 0.81 5.56
CA SER A 129 -6.60 0.10 4.37
C SER A 129 -6.73 0.99 3.12
N GLY A 130 -7.83 1.72 2.97
CA GLY A 130 -8.04 2.67 1.88
C GLY A 130 -7.08 3.85 1.90
N MET A 131 -6.75 4.38 3.09
CA MET A 131 -5.73 5.42 3.25
C MET A 131 -4.36 4.92 2.82
N ASP A 132 -3.98 3.69 3.20
CA ASP A 132 -2.68 3.11 2.85
C ASP A 132 -2.57 2.83 1.33
N ILE A 133 -3.65 2.37 0.70
CA ILE A 133 -3.74 2.22 -0.76
C ILE A 133 -3.62 3.59 -1.45
N GLY A 134 -4.33 4.60 -0.94
CA GLY A 134 -4.29 5.96 -1.48
C GLY A 134 -2.89 6.59 -1.43
N VAL A 135 -2.13 6.36 -0.35
CA VAL A 135 -0.73 6.79 -0.25
C VAL A 135 0.13 6.10 -1.31
N GLN A 136 0.02 4.78 -1.45
CA GLN A 136 0.78 4.05 -2.48
C GLN A 136 0.43 4.52 -3.90
N GLY A 137 -0.85 4.79 -4.18
CA GLY A 137 -1.30 5.35 -5.46
C GLY A 137 -0.74 6.74 -5.74
N ALA A 138 -0.70 7.62 -4.73
CA ALA A 138 -0.09 8.94 -4.85
C ALA A 138 1.43 8.87 -5.08
N ASP A 139 2.12 7.97 -4.37
CA ASP A 139 3.56 7.76 -4.53
C ASP A 139 3.89 7.23 -5.93
N LEU A 140 3.11 6.28 -6.44
CA LEU A 140 3.24 5.78 -7.81
C LEU A 140 3.05 6.88 -8.84
N ALA A 141 2.00 7.71 -8.70
CA ALA A 141 1.75 8.83 -9.60
C ALA A 141 2.91 9.84 -9.59
N ALA A 142 3.44 10.17 -8.40
CA ALA A 142 4.57 11.08 -8.27
C ALA A 142 5.85 10.53 -8.92
N LYS A 143 6.13 9.23 -8.75
CA LYS A 143 7.24 8.55 -9.42
C LYS A 143 7.08 8.54 -10.93
N ALA A 144 5.92 8.16 -11.44
CA ALA A 144 5.63 8.15 -12.87
C ALA A 144 5.85 9.55 -13.51
N MET A 145 5.38 10.61 -12.84
CA MET A 145 5.66 11.99 -13.29
C MET A 145 7.17 12.29 -13.26
N GLY A 146 7.86 11.95 -12.18
CA GLY A 146 9.30 12.16 -12.06
C GLY A 146 10.12 11.40 -13.10
N GLU A 147 9.70 10.19 -13.44
CA GLU A 147 10.31 9.37 -14.49
C GLU A 147 10.00 9.88 -15.89
N ALA A 148 8.79 10.38 -16.16
CA ALA A 148 8.49 11.06 -17.41
C ALA A 148 9.39 12.30 -17.62
N PHE A 149 9.59 13.11 -16.58
CA PHE A 149 10.55 14.23 -16.63
C PHE A 149 11.98 13.74 -16.84
N LYS A 150 12.43 12.69 -16.14
CA LYS A 150 13.77 12.12 -16.33
C LYS A 150 13.94 11.47 -17.69
N GLY A 151 12.94 10.82 -18.27
CA GLY A 151 13.00 10.14 -19.57
C GLY A 151 13.37 11.11 -20.69
N ILE A 152 12.88 12.36 -20.61
CA ILE A 152 13.23 13.45 -21.52
C ILE A 152 14.74 13.80 -21.46
N PHE A 153 15.41 13.61 -20.32
CA PHE A 153 16.81 14.01 -20.11
C PHE A 153 17.82 12.85 -19.97
N SER A 154 17.39 11.65 -19.60
CA SER A 154 18.26 10.54 -19.18
C SER A 154 18.41 9.43 -20.21
N GLY A 155 17.62 9.44 -21.29
CA GLY A 155 17.70 8.44 -22.36
C GLY A 155 17.31 7.01 -21.94
N LYS A 156 16.68 6.85 -20.77
CA LYS A 156 16.06 5.58 -20.37
C LYS A 156 15.00 5.17 -21.38
N SER A 157 14.91 3.87 -21.68
CA SER A 157 13.86 3.37 -22.56
C SER A 157 12.51 3.41 -21.85
N GLU A 158 11.45 3.63 -22.64
CA GLU A 158 10.07 3.62 -22.14
C GLU A 158 9.74 2.31 -21.40
N GLN A 159 10.32 1.19 -21.84
CA GLN A 159 10.14 -0.14 -21.24
C GLN A 159 10.66 -0.25 -19.79
N GLU A 160 11.76 0.40 -19.44
CA GLU A 160 12.27 0.35 -18.05
C GLU A 160 11.35 1.12 -17.08
N ILE A 161 10.80 2.25 -17.55
CA ILE A 161 9.85 3.07 -16.80
C ILE A 161 8.55 2.29 -16.61
N GLU A 162 8.02 1.71 -17.69
CA GLU A 162 6.79 0.90 -17.68
C GLU A 162 6.89 -0.27 -16.71
N GLN A 163 7.96 -1.07 -16.75
CA GLN A 163 8.13 -2.21 -15.84
C GLN A 163 8.16 -1.80 -14.37
N SER A 164 8.79 -0.66 -14.05
CA SER A 164 8.87 -0.18 -12.67
C SER A 164 7.50 0.29 -12.15
N VAL A 165 6.75 1.02 -13.00
CA VAL A 165 5.39 1.49 -12.70
C VAL A 165 4.43 0.32 -12.54
N GLU A 166 4.52 -0.69 -13.41
CA GLU A 166 3.70 -1.91 -13.33
C GLU A 166 3.96 -2.71 -12.05
N ALA A 167 5.23 -2.87 -11.67
CA ALA A 167 5.60 -3.59 -10.45
C ALA A 167 5.04 -2.91 -9.19
N GLU A 168 5.05 -1.57 -9.15
CA GLU A 168 4.46 -0.81 -8.06
C GLU A 168 2.92 -0.83 -8.08
N ALA A 169 2.32 -0.75 -9.27
CA ALA A 169 0.88 -0.94 -9.45
C ALA A 169 0.41 -2.33 -8.96
N ALA A 170 1.25 -3.36 -9.11
CA ALA A 170 0.97 -4.69 -8.58
C ALA A 170 0.79 -4.72 -7.07
N GLY A 171 1.66 -4.01 -6.34
CA GLY A 171 1.55 -3.87 -4.88
C GLY A 171 0.25 -3.22 -4.46
N ILE A 172 -0.18 -2.17 -5.17
CA ILE A 172 -1.44 -1.46 -4.94
C ILE A 172 -2.63 -2.39 -5.17
N LYS A 173 -2.63 -3.17 -6.26
CA LYS A 173 -3.67 -4.18 -6.54
C LYS A 173 -3.77 -5.23 -5.43
N GLN A 174 -2.64 -5.73 -4.94
CA GLN A 174 -2.63 -6.68 -3.82
C GLN A 174 -3.18 -6.05 -2.54
N ALA A 175 -2.86 -4.79 -2.26
CA ALA A 175 -3.42 -4.07 -1.13
C ALA A 175 -4.94 -3.88 -1.26
N ALA A 176 -5.45 -3.61 -2.46
CA ALA A 176 -6.88 -3.55 -2.76
C ALA A 176 -7.58 -4.91 -2.55
N ALA A 177 -6.96 -6.02 -2.98
CA ALA A 177 -7.49 -7.35 -2.72
C ALA A 177 -7.64 -7.64 -1.21
N LYS A 178 -6.63 -7.27 -0.41
CA LYS A 178 -6.70 -7.37 1.07
C LYS A 178 -7.78 -6.49 1.68
N LEU A 179 -8.07 -5.33 1.08
CA LEU A 179 -9.20 -4.51 1.51
C LEU A 179 -10.53 -5.25 1.28
N CYS A 180 -10.72 -5.89 0.13
CA CYS A 180 -11.91 -6.69 -0.15
C CYS A 180 -12.10 -7.83 0.88
N GLU A 181 -11.02 -8.45 1.36
CA GLU A 181 -11.06 -9.51 2.39
C GLU A 181 -11.66 -9.03 3.73
N ARG A 182 -11.72 -7.72 3.98
CA ARG A 182 -12.33 -7.15 5.19
C ARG A 182 -13.85 -6.99 5.09
N LEU A 183 -14.41 -6.97 3.87
CA LEU A 183 -15.84 -6.72 3.65
C LEU A 183 -16.78 -7.78 4.25
N PRO A 184 -16.47 -9.09 4.22
CA PRO A 184 -17.30 -10.09 4.89
C PRO A 184 -17.50 -9.79 6.39
N GLY A 185 -16.46 -9.31 7.08
CA GLY A 185 -16.54 -8.91 8.49
C GLY A 185 -17.47 -7.71 8.70
N LEU A 186 -17.37 -6.71 7.83
CA LEU A 186 -18.28 -5.57 7.83
C LEU A 186 -19.73 -6.00 7.59
N LEU A 187 -20.00 -6.89 6.64
CA LEU A 187 -21.35 -7.38 6.34
C LEU A 187 -21.98 -8.09 7.55
N VAL A 188 -21.21 -8.99 8.16
CA VAL A 188 -21.67 -9.74 9.34
C VAL A 188 -21.99 -8.78 10.49
N SER A 189 -21.17 -7.75 10.70
CA SER A 189 -21.43 -6.74 11.74
C SER A 189 -22.71 -5.93 11.46
N GLN A 190 -22.98 -5.56 10.20
CA GLN A 190 -24.22 -4.88 9.81
C GLN A 190 -25.45 -5.77 10.05
N GLN A 191 -25.39 -7.04 9.66
CA GLN A 191 -26.50 -7.98 9.84
C GLN A 191 -26.82 -8.21 11.32
N LYS A 192 -25.79 -8.38 12.17
CA LYS A 192 -25.97 -8.49 13.63
C LYS A 192 -26.62 -7.24 14.23
N LEU A 193 -26.18 -6.05 13.79
CA LEU A 193 -26.75 -4.79 14.27
C LEU A 193 -28.20 -4.62 13.80
N ALA A 194 -28.48 -4.82 12.52
CA ALA A 194 -29.84 -4.72 11.99
C ALA A 194 -30.82 -5.69 12.68
N ALA A 195 -30.36 -6.90 13.02
CA ALA A 195 -31.18 -7.87 13.74
C ALA A 195 -31.46 -7.51 15.22
N THR A 196 -30.65 -6.64 15.82
CA THR A 196 -30.72 -6.33 17.26
C THR A 196 -31.10 -4.89 17.58
N LEU A 197 -30.99 -3.98 16.61
CA LEU A 197 -31.24 -2.55 16.74
C LEU A 197 -32.03 -2.08 15.50
N PRO A 198 -33.36 -2.05 15.56
CA PRO A 198 -34.21 -1.68 14.42
C PRO A 198 -33.87 -0.31 13.83
N GLU A 199 -33.46 0.65 14.67
CA GLU A 199 -33.04 1.98 14.25
C GLU A 199 -31.79 1.97 13.34
N PHE A 200 -31.00 0.89 13.37
CA PHE A 200 -29.84 0.71 12.50
C PHE A 200 -30.18 0.05 11.15
N GLU A 201 -31.32 -0.64 11.02
CA GLU A 201 -31.72 -1.38 9.82
C GLU A 201 -31.58 -0.58 8.51
N PRO A 202 -32.02 0.70 8.43
CA PRO A 202 -31.91 1.48 7.19
C PRO A 202 -30.46 1.73 6.75
N TYR A 203 -29.48 1.59 7.64
CA TYR A 203 -28.06 1.83 7.38
C TYR A 203 -27.29 0.56 7.04
N ALA A 204 -27.91 -0.62 7.16
CA ALA A 204 -27.33 -1.90 6.80
C ALA A 204 -27.45 -2.19 5.28
N THR A 205 -26.85 -1.34 4.45
CA THR A 205 -27.08 -1.34 2.99
C THR A 205 -26.15 -2.24 2.19
N MET A 206 -25.11 -2.79 2.81
CA MET A 206 -24.14 -3.61 2.11
C MET A 206 -24.70 -5.02 1.86
N THR A 207 -24.46 -5.55 0.68
CA THR A 207 -24.96 -6.87 0.28
C THR A 207 -23.81 -7.85 0.02
N ARG A 208 -24.15 -9.11 -0.32
CA ARG A 208 -23.12 -10.07 -0.73
C ARG A 208 -22.56 -9.73 -2.11
N GLU A 209 -23.38 -9.17 -2.97
CA GLU A 209 -23.00 -8.72 -4.30
C GLU A 209 -21.88 -7.67 -4.23
N ASP A 210 -21.93 -6.73 -3.27
CA ASP A 210 -20.85 -5.76 -3.05
C ASP A 210 -19.49 -6.44 -2.74
N ILE A 211 -19.51 -7.58 -2.03
CA ILE A 211 -18.31 -8.36 -1.71
C ILE A 211 -17.84 -9.10 -2.96
N ASP A 212 -18.76 -9.75 -3.66
CA ASP A 212 -18.46 -10.55 -4.84
C ASP A 212 -17.88 -9.67 -5.96
N ASP A 213 -18.42 -8.47 -6.15
CA ASP A 213 -17.93 -7.49 -7.12
C ASP A 213 -16.51 -7.02 -6.76
N CYS A 214 -16.25 -6.67 -5.50
CA CYS A 214 -14.89 -6.31 -5.04
C CYS A 214 -13.89 -7.44 -5.28
N MET A 215 -14.29 -8.68 -4.98
CA MET A 215 -13.44 -9.87 -5.13
C MET A 215 -13.22 -10.26 -6.58
N LYS A 216 -14.19 -10.02 -7.45
CA LYS A 216 -14.12 -10.34 -8.87
C LYS A 216 -13.08 -9.45 -9.56
N ASP A 217 -13.14 -8.15 -9.32
CA ASP A 217 -12.18 -7.19 -9.87
C ASP A 217 -10.75 -7.55 -9.44
N SER A 218 -10.58 -7.94 -8.17
CA SER A 218 -9.28 -8.41 -7.64
C SER A 218 -8.76 -9.68 -8.32
N LYS A 219 -9.65 -10.62 -8.68
CA LYS A 219 -9.28 -11.89 -9.35
C LYS A 219 -8.96 -11.68 -10.83
N ASP A 220 -9.75 -10.87 -11.53
CA ASP A 220 -9.51 -10.54 -12.93
C ASP A 220 -8.17 -9.80 -13.08
N ASP A 221 -7.88 -8.89 -12.15
CA ASP A 221 -6.58 -8.22 -12.05
C ASP A 221 -5.42 -9.18 -11.76
N THR A 222 -5.60 -10.11 -10.82
CA THR A 222 -4.56 -11.10 -10.48
C THR A 222 -4.30 -12.06 -11.64
N ALA A 223 -5.34 -12.47 -12.37
CA ALA A 223 -5.22 -13.32 -13.54
C ALA A 223 -4.50 -12.60 -14.70
N GLN A 224 -4.85 -11.34 -14.96
CA GLN A 224 -4.14 -10.51 -15.94
C GLN A 224 -2.68 -10.31 -15.57
N GLN A 225 -2.39 -10.10 -14.29
CA GLN A 225 -1.04 -9.94 -13.80
C GLN A 225 -0.21 -11.23 -13.92
N ALA A 226 -0.80 -12.39 -13.64
CA ALA A 226 -0.15 -13.68 -13.83
C ALA A 226 0.14 -13.96 -15.33
N ALA A 227 -0.79 -13.58 -16.21
CA ALA A 227 -0.61 -13.69 -17.65
C ALA A 227 0.53 -12.77 -18.15
N LEU A 228 0.53 -11.50 -17.75
CA LEU A 228 1.57 -10.54 -18.12
C LEU A 228 2.95 -10.95 -17.59
N GLN A 229 3.03 -11.40 -16.34
CA GLN A 229 4.29 -11.87 -15.75
C GLN A 229 4.83 -13.11 -16.47
N SER A 230 3.94 -13.94 -17.04
CA SER A 230 4.34 -15.08 -17.88
C SER A 230 4.88 -14.64 -19.25
N GLU A 231 4.31 -13.59 -19.83
CA GLU A 231 4.74 -12.99 -21.09
C GLU A 231 6.10 -12.32 -20.97
N ILE A 232 6.29 -11.46 -19.96
CA ILE A 232 7.59 -10.84 -19.63
C ILE A 232 8.67 -11.90 -19.41
N ARG A 233 8.34 -12.97 -18.66
CA ARG A 233 9.29 -14.08 -18.44
C ARG A 233 9.61 -14.83 -19.74
N GLY A 234 8.68 -14.88 -20.69
CA GLY A 234 8.88 -15.41 -22.03
C GLY A 234 9.85 -14.55 -22.84
N GLU A 235 9.60 -13.26 -22.93
CA GLU A 235 10.45 -12.31 -23.67
C GLU A 235 11.89 -12.30 -23.12
N ILE A 236 12.06 -12.23 -21.80
CA ILE A 236 13.39 -12.29 -21.17
C ILE A 236 14.10 -13.60 -21.53
N ARG A 237 13.40 -14.73 -21.51
CA ARG A 237 13.97 -16.04 -21.84
C ARG A 237 14.44 -16.09 -23.30
N ASP A 238 13.66 -15.52 -24.21
CA ASP A 238 14.00 -15.51 -25.63
C ASP A 238 15.11 -14.51 -25.97
N ALA A 239 15.15 -13.35 -25.30
CA ALA A 239 16.27 -12.42 -25.38
C ALA A 239 17.59 -13.08 -24.91
N VAL A 240 17.59 -13.72 -23.74
CA VAL A 240 18.76 -14.45 -23.21
C VAL A 240 19.19 -15.56 -24.17
N ARG A 241 18.25 -16.34 -24.70
CA ARG A 241 18.54 -17.38 -25.69
C ARG A 241 19.14 -16.79 -26.97
N GLY A 242 18.66 -15.62 -27.40
CA GLY A 242 19.19 -14.87 -28.52
C GLY A 242 20.65 -14.46 -28.30
N THR A 243 20.95 -13.85 -27.15
CA THR A 243 22.31 -13.43 -26.78
C THR A 243 23.28 -14.61 -26.69
N VAL A 244 22.88 -15.71 -26.04
CA VAL A 244 23.70 -16.93 -25.96
C VAL A 244 23.97 -17.49 -27.35
N ARG A 245 22.96 -17.56 -28.23
CA ARG A 245 23.13 -18.05 -29.60
C ARG A 245 23.93 -17.08 -30.49
N GLY A 246 23.97 -15.80 -30.14
CA GLY A 246 24.85 -14.80 -30.75
C GLY A 246 26.30 -15.01 -30.35
N ALA A 247 26.57 -15.16 -29.05
CA ALA A 247 27.90 -15.40 -28.50
C ALA A 247 28.54 -16.68 -29.05
N VAL A 248 27.80 -17.80 -29.07
CA VAL A 248 28.31 -19.07 -29.62
C VAL A 248 28.73 -18.93 -31.09
N ARG A 249 27.96 -18.20 -31.91
CA ARG A 249 28.33 -17.97 -33.32
C ARG A 249 29.53 -17.05 -33.49
N GLN A 250 29.84 -16.24 -32.49
CA GLN A 250 30.97 -15.33 -32.50
C GLN A 250 32.24 -16.10 -32.12
N ASP A 251 32.18 -16.94 -31.09
CA ASP A 251 33.24 -17.91 -30.73
C ASP A 251 33.55 -18.86 -31.90
N ASP A 252 32.52 -19.39 -32.58
CA ASP A 252 32.72 -20.26 -33.76
C ASP A 252 33.45 -19.53 -34.90
N LYS A 253 33.19 -18.23 -35.11
CA LYS A 253 33.86 -17.44 -36.15
C LYS A 253 35.30 -17.11 -35.78
N GLU A 254 35.57 -16.83 -34.52
CA GLU A 254 36.91 -16.53 -34.02
C GLU A 254 37.80 -17.79 -34.09
N ALA A 255 37.27 -18.95 -33.71
CA ALA A 255 37.98 -20.23 -33.82
C ALA A 255 38.31 -20.62 -35.28
N VAL A 256 37.42 -20.31 -36.23
CA VAL A 256 37.68 -20.56 -37.67
C VAL A 256 38.73 -19.58 -38.22
N ALA A 257 38.69 -18.31 -37.80
CA ALA A 257 39.68 -17.32 -38.21
C ALA A 257 41.09 -17.64 -37.67
N ASP A 258 41.19 -18.11 -36.42
CA ASP A 258 42.46 -18.53 -35.83
C ASP A 258 43.02 -19.78 -36.53
N ALA A 259 42.18 -20.75 -36.89
CA ALA A 259 42.58 -21.94 -37.63
C ALA A 259 43.08 -21.60 -39.06
N GLU A 260 42.45 -20.64 -39.74
CA GLU A 260 42.90 -20.18 -41.06
C GLU A 260 44.21 -19.36 -40.97
N ALA A 261 44.41 -18.62 -39.87
CA ALA A 261 45.65 -17.89 -39.63
C ALA A 261 46.84 -18.82 -39.32
N GLU A 262 46.64 -19.87 -38.52
CA GLU A 262 47.67 -20.89 -38.27
C GLU A 262 48.03 -21.67 -39.54
N ALA A 263 47.04 -22.08 -40.34
CA ALA A 263 47.28 -22.78 -41.61
C ALA A 263 48.08 -21.93 -42.62
N SER A 264 47.86 -20.61 -42.60
CA SER A 264 48.59 -19.66 -43.44
C SER A 264 50.03 -19.40 -42.95
N ALA A 265 50.27 -19.49 -41.64
CA ALA A 265 51.60 -19.35 -41.04
C ALA A 265 52.49 -20.58 -41.26
N GLU A 266 51.92 -21.78 -41.21
CA GLU A 266 52.65 -23.03 -41.53
C GLU A 266 53.09 -23.07 -43.01
N ALA A 267 52.24 -22.62 -43.93
CA ALA A 267 52.57 -22.56 -45.36
C ALA A 267 53.72 -21.58 -45.69
N ALA A 268 53.88 -20.51 -44.92
CA ALA A 268 54.92 -19.49 -45.14
C ALA A 268 56.32 -19.91 -44.64
N THR A 269 56.41 -20.95 -43.81
CA THR A 269 57.68 -21.39 -43.18
C THR A 269 58.40 -22.50 -43.97
N THR A 270 57.81 -22.96 -45.09
CA THR A 270 58.28 -24.14 -45.85
C THR A 270 59.06 -23.77 -47.14
N HIS A 271 59.67 -22.59 -47.22
CA HIS A 271 60.51 -22.17 -48.34
C HIS A 271 61.96 -21.89 -47.96
#